data_AF-F3CGV9-F1
#
_entry.id   AF-F3CGV9-F1
#
_cell.length_a   1.000
_cell.length_b   1.000
_cell.length_c   1.000
_cell.angle_alpha   90.00
_cell.angle_beta   90.00
_cell.angle_gamma   90.00
#
_symmetry.space_group_name_H-M   'P 1'
#
loop_
_entity.id
_entity.type
_entity.pdbx_description
1 polymer ?
#
loop_
_entity_poly.entity_id
_entity_poly.type
_entity_poly.pdbx_seq_one_letter_code
_entity_poly.pdbx_strand_id
1 'polypeptide(L)' 'GIQIQVLSVSEETGDLRIQIEAPDVVEAQGRTVGNEVTAHKPGPVITHKRRWRSLVNQ' A
#
# COMPACT_ATOMS: atom_id res chain seq x y z
N GLY A 1 -7.10 -11.76 -18.17
CA GLY A 1 -7.51 -10.89 -17.06
C GLY A 1 -6.32 -10.68 -16.15
N ILE A 2 -6.36 -9.66 -15.29
CA ILE A 2 -5.29 -9.40 -14.30
C ILE A 2 -5.83 -9.79 -12.94
N GLN A 3 -5.04 -10.54 -12.17
CA GLN A 3 -5.36 -10.92 -10.79
C GLN A 3 -4.33 -10.32 -9.84
N ILE A 4 -4.80 -9.83 -8.70
CA ILE A 4 -3.97 -9.24 -7.65
C ILE A 4 -4.28 -9.99 -6.36
N GLN A 5 -3.24 -10.46 -5.68
CA GLN A 5 -3.35 -11.23 -4.45
C GLN A 5 -2.44 -10.63 -3.38
N VAL A 6 -2.92 -10.57 -2.15
CA VAL A 6 -2.09 -10.18 -0.99
C VAL A 6 -1.48 -11.45 -0.41
N LEU A 7 -0.15 -11.49 -0.34
CA LEU A 7 0.60 -12.62 0.18
C LEU A 7 0.85 -12.51 1.68
N SER A 8 1.20 -11.32 2.16
CA SER A 8 1.46 -11.08 3.58
C SER A 8 1.33 -9.62 3.97
N VAL A 9 1.02 -9.40 5.25
CA VAL A 9 0.97 -8.08 5.89
C VAL A 9 1.94 -8.09 7.07
N SER A 10 2.86 -7.14 7.11
CA SER A 10 3.73 -6.91 8.26
C SER A 10 3.12 -5.80 9.11
N GLU A 11 2.65 -6.13 10.31
CA GLU A 11 2.13 -5.12 11.24
C GLU A 11 3.24 -4.24 11.84
N GLU A 12 4.45 -4.79 11.95
CA GLU A 12 5.62 -4.12 12.53
C GLU A 12 6.13 -2.99 11.63
N THR A 13 6.27 -3.26 10.33
CA THR A 13 6.78 -2.30 9.35
C THR A 13 5.66 -1.58 8.59
N GLY A 14 4.45 -2.12 8.61
CA GLY A 14 3.33 -1.65 7.78
C GLY A 14 3.40 -2.09 6.32
N ASP A 15 4.35 -2.97 5.98
CA ASP A 15 4.56 -3.41 4.60
C ASP A 15 3.52 -4.45 4.15
N LEU A 16 3.12 -4.34 2.88
CA LEU A 16 2.24 -5.28 2.20
C LEU A 16 3.00 -5.96 1.08
N ARG A 17 3.00 -7.30 1.07
CA ARG A 17 3.53 -8.09 -0.05
C ARG A 17 2.38 -8.55 -0.92
N ILE A 18 2.44 -8.23 -2.22
CA ILE A 18 1.41 -8.59 -3.19
C ILE A 18 2.01 -9.39 -4.35
N GLN A 19 1.16 -10.18 -5.01
CA GLN A 19 1.41 -10.87 -6.26
C GLN A 19 0.46 -10.34 -7.32
N ILE A 20 0.98 -10.12 -8.52
CA ILE A 20 0.21 -9.70 -9.68
C ILE A 20 0.41 -10.76 -10.75
N GLU A 21 -0.69 -11.35 -11.19
CA GLU A 21 -0.72 -12.31 -12.29
C GLU A 21 -1.40 -11.64 -13.49
N ALA A 22 -0.70 -11.58 -14.60
CA ALA A 22 -1.16 -10.96 -15.83
C ALA A 22 -0.72 -11.78 -17.06
N PRO A 23 -1.41 -11.68 -18.20
CA PRO A 23 -0.98 -12.30 -19.45
C PRO A 23 0.36 -11.70 -19.91
N ASP A 24 1.18 -12.49 -20.62
CA ASP A 24 2.55 -12.12 -21.03
C ASP A 24 2.66 -10.84 -21.86
N VAL A 25 1.57 -10.44 -22.53
CA VAL A 25 1.49 -9.17 -23.29
C VAL A 25 1.44 -7.92 -22.39
N VAL A 26 1.29 -8.10 -21.07
CA VAL A 26 1.18 -7.01 -20.08
C VAL A 26 2.43 -6.99 -19.22
N GLU A 27 3.19 -5.90 -19.31
CA GLU A 27 4.34 -5.68 -18.44
C GLU A 27 3.90 -5.24 -17.03
N ALA A 28 4.36 -5.95 -16.01
CA ALA A 28 4.19 -5.53 -14.62
C ALA A 28 5.33 -4.58 -14.23
N GLN A 29 5.00 -3.32 -13.94
CA GLN A 29 5.99 -2.33 -13.49
C GLN A 29 5.78 -2.01 -12.01
N GLY A 30 6.84 -2.15 -11.22
CA GLY A 30 6.90 -1.66 -9.85
C GLY A 30 7.44 -0.23 -9.83
N ARG A 31 6.73 0.70 -9.18
CA ARG A 31 7.23 2.05 -8.91
C ARG A 31 7.45 2.20 -7.42
N THR A 32 8.67 2.49 -7.01
CA THR A 32 8.96 3.00 -5.66
C THR A 32 8.43 4.43 -5.61
N VAL A 33 7.19 4.59 -5.15
CA VAL A 33 6.67 5.91 -4.76
C VAL A 33 7.19 6.16 -3.35
N GLY A 34 8.34 6.83 -3.24
CA GLY A 34 8.73 7.42 -1.96
C GLY A 34 7.58 8.30 -1.47
N ASN A 35 7.35 8.33 -0.15
CA ASN A 35 6.29 9.13 0.47
C ASN A 35 6.57 10.65 0.36
N GLU A 36 6.76 11.15 -0.85
CA GLU A 36 6.79 12.57 -1.16
C GLU A 36 5.36 13.00 -1.44
N VAL A 37 4.71 13.49 -0.39
CA VAL A 37 3.59 14.43 -0.50
C VAL A 37 4.16 15.74 -1.06
N THR A 38 4.60 15.74 -2.32
CA THR A 38 4.94 16.94 -3.05
C THR A 38 3.69 17.45 -3.74
N ALA A 39 3.18 18.53 -3.17
CA ALA A 39 2.32 19.57 -3.73
C ALA A 39 1.56 19.27 -5.06
N HIS A 40 0.24 19.40 -4.96
CA HIS A 40 -0.66 19.90 -6.00
C HIS A 40 -0.98 18.99 -7.21
N LYS A 41 -1.86 18.02 -6.98
CA LYS A 41 -3.07 17.81 -7.82
C LYS A 41 -4.16 17.16 -6.98
N PRO A 42 -5.41 17.68 -6.95
CA PRO A 42 -6.48 17.11 -6.14
C PRO A 42 -7.04 15.86 -6.84
N GLY A 43 -6.34 14.74 -6.72
CA GLY A 43 -6.95 13.41 -6.84
C GLY A 43 -7.54 13.00 -5.48
N PRO A 44 -8.54 12.09 -5.44
CA PRO A 44 -9.16 11.70 -4.18
C PRO A 44 -8.12 11.05 -3.26
N VAL A 45 -7.82 11.73 -2.15
CA VAL A 45 -6.93 11.24 -1.11
C VAL A 45 -7.77 10.48 -0.09
N ILE A 46 -7.57 9.16 0.00
CA ILE A 46 -8.19 8.34 1.04
C ILE A 46 -7.29 8.43 2.28
N THR A 47 -7.67 9.28 3.23
CA THR A 47 -6.95 9.42 4.50
C THR A 47 -7.60 8.52 5.57
N HIS A 48 -6.96 7.41 5.92
CA HIS A 48 -7.42 6.56 7.03
C HIS A 48 -6.79 7.02 8.35
N LYS A 49 -7.58 7.65 9.24
CA LYS A 49 -7.11 8.04 10.58
C LYS A 49 -7.17 6.83 11.51
N ARG A 50 -6.03 6.20 11.79
CA ARG A 50 -5.92 5.17 12.82
C ARG A 50 -6.18 5.82 14.19
N ARG A 51 -7.29 5.47 14.84
CA ARG A 51 -7.58 5.89 16.23
C ARG A 51 -6.62 5.15 17.17
N TRP A 52 -5.61 5.83 17.70
CA TRP A 52 -4.71 5.29 18.71
C TRP A 52 -5.48 5.10 20.03
N ARG A 53 -5.64 3.85 20.49
CA ARG A 53 -6.00 3.57 21.88
C ARG A 53 -4.70 3.23 22.60
N SER A 54 -4.31 4.09 23.54
CA SER A 54 -3.16 3.87 24.41
C SER A 54 -3.49 2.70 25.34
N LEU A 55 -2.67 1.65 25.31
CA LEU A 55 -2.65 0.64 26.36
C LEU A 55 -1.41 0.92 27.21
N VAL A 56 -1.63 1.66 28.31
CA VAL A 56 -0.67 1.75 29.41
C VAL A 56 -0.75 0.44 30.18
N ASN A 57 0.39 -0.20 30.43
CA ASN A 57 0.65 -1.05 31.59
C ASN A 57 2.19 -1.17 31.71
N GLN A 58 2.76 -0.44 32.68
CA GLN A 58 3.21 -0.90 34.01
C GLN A 58 4.49 -1.73 33.96
#